data_AF-T1AXF3-F1
#
_entry.id   AF-T1AXF3-F1
#
_cell.length_a   1.000
_cell.length_b   1.000
_cell.length_c   1.000
_cell.angle_alpha   90.00
_cell.angle_beta   90.00
_cell.angle_gamma   90.00
#
_symmetry.space_group_name_H-M   'P 1'
#
loop_
_entity.id
_entity.type
_entity.pdbx_description
1 polymer ?
#
loop_
_entity_poly.entity_id
_entity_poly.type
_entity_poly.pdbx_seq_one_letter_code
_entity_poly.pdbx_strand_id
1 'polypeptide(L)'
;FSKIEAGKLDIESTEFRLDEVMNNVAGMLAGQAAKKGIEFLNSLAPDVPIALIGDPLRLGQVLLNLSNNAVKFTDHGHVLLRAETIHSDPSHCLIRFSVQDTGIGMTPEQVGKLFAAFTQADASTTRKYGGTGLGLTISQRLVELMGGSITVSSSPGEGSQFSFAVEFEVQEVSLTERMELKGGLDGLRVLVVDDNALAQEVLLEQLVPFG
;
A
#
# COMPACT_ATOMS: atom_id res chain seq x y z
N PHE A 1 14.81 -10.71 12.38
CA PHE A 1 13.74 -11.55 12.97
C PHE A 1 13.81 -11.65 14.50
N SER A 2 14.97 -11.56 15.17
CA SER A 2 15.09 -11.62 16.65
C SER A 2 14.70 -10.37 17.48
N LYS A 3 13.96 -9.38 16.94
CA LYS A 3 13.51 -8.19 17.72
C LYS A 3 11.99 -8.07 17.87
N ILE A 4 11.22 -8.62 16.92
CA ILE A 4 9.74 -8.56 16.92
C ILE A 4 9.17 -9.46 18.03
N GLU A 5 9.75 -10.64 18.24
CA GLU A 5 9.33 -11.60 19.29
C GLU A 5 9.65 -11.13 20.72
N ALA A 6 10.53 -10.13 20.87
CA ALA A 6 10.93 -9.62 22.18
C ALA A 6 10.05 -8.48 22.70
N GLY A 7 9.02 -8.05 21.95
CA GLY A 7 8.16 -6.93 22.34
C GLY A 7 8.88 -5.57 22.45
N LYS A 8 10.11 -5.46 21.90
CA LYS A 8 10.97 -4.26 21.95
C LYS A 8 11.02 -3.52 20.61
N LEU A 9 9.87 -3.39 19.95
CA LEU A 9 9.79 -2.69 18.68
C LEU A 9 9.04 -1.40 18.92
N ASP A 10 9.80 -0.35 19.17
CA ASP A 10 9.29 1.01 19.29
C ASP A 10 9.06 1.56 17.87
N ILE A 11 7.92 2.21 17.66
CA ILE A 11 7.64 2.97 16.43
C ILE A 11 8.43 4.26 16.51
N GLU A 12 9.20 4.53 15.47
CA GLU A 12 9.96 5.78 15.38
C GLU A 12 9.02 6.93 14.98
N SER A 13 9.38 8.15 15.40
CA SER A 13 8.70 9.38 14.98
C SER A 13 9.73 10.26 14.30
N THR A 14 9.69 10.27 12.97
CA THR A 14 10.64 10.95 12.10
C THR A 14 9.92 11.62 10.94
N GLU A 15 10.43 12.76 10.49
CA GLU A 15 9.95 13.43 9.28
C GLU A 15 10.21 12.55 8.05
N PHE A 16 9.19 12.38 7.20
CA PHE A 16 9.32 11.65 5.95
C PHE A 16 8.34 12.15 4.88
N ARG A 17 8.60 11.73 3.64
CA ARG A 17 7.75 11.96 2.47
C ARG A 17 7.02 10.69 2.04
N LEU A 18 5.69 10.71 2.06
CA LEU A 18 4.87 9.53 1.77
C LEU A 18 5.02 9.04 0.33
N ASP A 19 5.09 9.98 -0.63
CA ASP A 19 5.30 9.69 -2.05
C ASP A 19 6.63 8.95 -2.28
N GLU A 20 7.69 9.29 -1.55
CA GLU A 20 8.96 8.56 -1.63
C GLU A 20 8.83 7.12 -1.11
N VAL A 21 8.14 6.90 0.00
CA VAL A 21 7.90 5.55 0.54
C VAL A 21 7.15 4.69 -0.47
N MET A 22 6.06 5.21 -1.04
CA MET A 22 5.26 4.48 -2.03
C MET A 22 6.05 4.22 -3.33
N ASN A 23 6.81 5.21 -3.82
CA ASN A 23 7.65 5.06 -5.01
C ASN A 23 8.78 4.05 -4.81
N ASN A 24 9.38 4.00 -3.62
CA ASN A 24 10.39 2.99 -3.28
C ASN A 24 9.81 1.58 -3.33
N VAL A 25 8.60 1.38 -2.80
CA VAL A 25 7.90 0.08 -2.88
C VAL A 25 7.63 -0.31 -4.34
N ALA A 26 7.11 0.62 -5.15
CA ALA A 26 6.85 0.40 -6.56
C ALA A 26 8.15 0.04 -7.32
N GLY A 27 9.24 0.78 -7.10
CA GLY A 27 10.54 0.52 -7.73
C GLY A 27 11.11 -0.86 -7.42
N MET A 28 10.92 -1.36 -6.19
CA MET A 28 11.35 -2.72 -5.81
C MET A 28 10.55 -3.83 -6.49
N LEU A 29 9.29 -3.57 -6.86
CA LEU A 29 8.39 -4.56 -7.44
C LEU A 29 8.25 -4.46 -8.96
N ALA A 30 8.64 -3.33 -9.56
CA ALA A 30 8.54 -3.08 -11.00
C ALA A 30 9.14 -4.22 -11.85
N GLY A 31 10.33 -4.70 -11.50
CA GLY A 31 10.98 -5.79 -12.23
C GLY A 31 10.26 -7.15 -12.11
N GLN A 32 9.56 -7.41 -10.99
CA GLN A 32 8.79 -8.64 -10.80
C GLN A 32 7.46 -8.57 -11.55
N ALA A 33 6.77 -7.43 -11.45
CA ALA A 33 5.54 -7.17 -12.18
C ALA A 33 5.76 -7.24 -13.70
N ALA A 34 6.79 -6.56 -14.20
CA ALA A 34 7.14 -6.58 -15.62
C ALA A 34 7.47 -7.98 -16.15
N LYS A 35 8.17 -8.82 -15.36
CA LYS A 35 8.44 -10.22 -15.74
C LYS A 35 7.18 -11.07 -15.87
N LYS A 36 6.15 -10.76 -15.11
CA LYS A 36 4.83 -11.41 -15.20
C LYS A 36 3.92 -10.77 -16.24
N GLY A 37 4.27 -9.60 -16.76
CA GLY A 37 3.39 -8.81 -17.62
C GLY A 37 2.14 -8.29 -16.90
N ILE A 38 2.23 -8.07 -15.59
CA ILE A 38 1.17 -7.43 -14.81
C ILE A 38 1.53 -5.97 -14.58
N GLU A 39 0.52 -5.11 -14.57
CA GLU A 39 0.69 -3.70 -14.25
C GLU A 39 0.81 -3.49 -12.74
N PHE A 40 1.70 -2.58 -12.34
CA PHE A 40 1.80 -2.13 -10.95
C PHE A 40 1.53 -0.63 -10.91
N LEU A 41 0.37 -0.26 -10.37
CA LEU A 41 -0.11 1.11 -10.33
C LEU A 41 0.03 1.66 -8.92
N ASN A 42 0.45 2.93 -8.82
CA ASN A 42 0.54 3.66 -7.57
C ASN A 42 -0.39 4.88 -7.64
N SER A 43 -1.37 4.96 -6.74
CA SER A 43 -2.29 6.09 -6.62
C SER A 43 -2.13 6.73 -5.25
N LEU A 44 -1.86 8.04 -5.25
CA LEU A 44 -1.80 8.86 -4.06
C LEU A 44 -2.81 9.98 -4.25
N ALA A 45 -3.89 9.95 -3.46
CA ALA A 45 -4.98 10.91 -3.66
C ALA A 45 -4.48 12.37 -3.50
N PRO A 46 -5.04 13.33 -4.26
CA PRO A 46 -4.56 14.71 -4.27
C PRO A 46 -4.57 15.42 -2.91
N ASP A 47 -5.51 15.02 -2.04
CA ASP A 47 -5.75 15.58 -0.71
C ASP A 47 -4.93 14.90 0.40
N VAL A 48 -4.08 13.93 0.07
CA VAL A 48 -3.18 13.29 1.05
C VAL A 48 -1.97 14.18 1.32
N PRO A 49 -1.73 14.59 2.59
CA PRO A 49 -0.50 15.28 2.97
C PRO A 49 0.70 14.36 2.73
N ILE A 50 1.75 14.86 2.09
CA ILE A 50 2.94 14.06 1.77
C ILE A 50 4.05 14.18 2.79
N ALA A 51 4.22 15.36 3.38
CA ALA A 51 5.23 15.60 4.40
C ALA A 51 4.61 15.29 5.77
N LEU A 52 4.96 14.13 6.28
CA LEU A 52 4.38 13.49 7.47
C LEU A 52 5.47 13.22 8.52
N ILE A 53 5.05 12.96 9.75
CA ILE A 53 5.89 12.49 10.84
C ILE A 53 5.39 11.12 11.30
N GLY A 54 6.30 10.14 11.35
CA GLY A 54 6.02 8.76 11.71
C GLY A 54 7.19 7.84 11.40
N ASP A 55 6.89 6.56 11.16
CA ASP A 55 7.90 5.52 10.88
C ASP A 55 7.83 5.07 9.40
N PRO A 56 8.58 5.70 8.49
CA PRO A 56 8.56 5.35 7.07
C PRO A 56 9.08 3.94 6.80
N LEU A 57 9.98 3.42 7.66
CA LEU A 57 10.56 2.09 7.49
C LEU A 57 9.52 1.00 7.75
N ARG A 58 8.73 1.14 8.82
CA ARG A 58 7.65 0.17 9.15
C ARG A 58 6.50 0.28 8.18
N LEU A 59 6.11 1.50 7.80
CA LEU A 59 5.11 1.69 6.76
C LEU A 59 5.53 1.01 5.45
N GLY A 60 6.75 1.29 4.97
CA GLY A 60 7.30 0.68 3.77
C GLY A 60 7.37 -0.85 3.87
N GLN A 61 7.69 -1.40 5.04
CA GLN A 61 7.72 -2.85 5.27
C GLN A 61 6.33 -3.50 5.14
N VAL A 62 5.28 -2.85 5.67
CA VAL A 62 3.89 -3.31 5.52
C VAL A 62 3.48 -3.26 4.05
N LEU A 63 3.68 -2.11 3.40
CA LEU A 63 3.30 -1.89 2.00
C LEU A 63 4.02 -2.86 1.05
N LEU A 64 5.34 -3.04 1.22
CA LEU A 64 6.13 -3.96 0.40
C LEU A 64 5.65 -5.41 0.54
N ASN A 65 5.30 -5.84 1.74
CA ASN A 65 4.84 -7.20 1.99
C ASN A 65 3.47 -7.47 1.36
N LEU A 66 2.50 -6.57 1.57
CA LEU A 66 1.18 -6.67 0.95
C LEU A 66 1.29 -6.64 -0.59
N SER A 67 2.07 -5.69 -1.12
CA SER A 67 2.27 -5.53 -2.56
C SER A 67 3.02 -6.71 -3.19
N ASN A 68 4.00 -7.31 -2.49
CA ASN A 68 4.68 -8.50 -2.95
C ASN A 68 3.73 -9.70 -3.02
N ASN A 69 2.85 -9.88 -2.01
CA ASN A 69 1.83 -10.92 -2.05
C ASN A 69 0.89 -10.72 -3.24
N ALA A 70 0.41 -9.50 -3.47
CA ALA A 70 -0.44 -9.17 -4.62
C ALA A 70 0.24 -9.53 -5.96
N VAL A 71 1.49 -9.10 -6.19
CA VAL A 71 2.27 -9.43 -7.40
C VAL A 71 2.49 -10.94 -7.53
N LYS A 72 2.74 -11.63 -6.42
CA LYS A 72 2.97 -13.07 -6.39
C LYS A 72 1.75 -13.87 -6.80
N PHE A 73 0.55 -13.48 -6.38
CA PHE A 73 -0.71 -14.22 -6.60
C PHE A 73 -1.52 -13.70 -7.80
N THR A 74 -1.04 -12.66 -8.47
CA THR A 74 -1.58 -12.16 -9.74
C THR A 74 -0.74 -12.67 -10.90
N ASP A 75 -1.39 -13.37 -11.83
CA ASP A 75 -0.73 -13.87 -13.05
C ASP A 75 -1.02 -12.96 -14.26
N HIS A 76 -2.19 -12.31 -14.28
CA HIS A 76 -2.62 -11.37 -15.31
C HIS A 76 -3.42 -10.22 -14.68
N GLY A 77 -3.42 -9.06 -15.34
CA GLY A 77 -4.11 -7.85 -14.88
C GLY A 77 -3.17 -6.91 -14.12
N HIS A 78 -3.58 -6.47 -12.94
CA HIS A 78 -2.88 -5.39 -12.24
C HIS A 78 -2.83 -5.56 -10.72
N VAL A 79 -1.92 -4.81 -10.11
CA VAL A 79 -1.85 -4.53 -8.69
C VAL A 79 -1.92 -3.01 -8.51
N LEU A 80 -2.83 -2.52 -7.67
CA LEU A 80 -2.98 -1.12 -7.32
C LEU A 80 -2.59 -0.91 -5.86
N LEU A 81 -1.56 -0.11 -5.62
CA LEU A 81 -1.23 0.45 -4.32
C LEU A 81 -1.87 1.84 -4.22
N ARG A 82 -2.76 2.06 -3.24
CA ARG A 82 -3.49 3.32 -3.07
C ARG A 82 -3.28 3.90 -1.67
N ALA A 83 -3.20 5.22 -1.59
CA ALA A 83 -3.27 5.99 -0.34
C ALA A 83 -4.34 7.08 -0.45
N GLU A 84 -5.22 7.15 0.55
CA GLU A 84 -6.38 8.05 0.60
C GLU A 84 -6.55 8.66 1.99
N THR A 85 -6.91 9.94 2.07
CA THR A 85 -7.24 10.59 3.34
C THR A 85 -8.63 10.16 3.80
N ILE A 86 -8.74 9.63 5.02
CA ILE A 86 -10.04 9.45 5.70
C ILE A 86 -10.44 10.75 6.41
N HIS A 87 -9.48 11.34 7.11
CA HIS A 87 -9.63 12.57 7.86
C HIS A 87 -8.30 13.31 7.90
N SER A 88 -8.33 14.64 7.87
CA SER A 88 -7.14 15.47 8.03
C SER A 88 -7.51 16.78 8.70
N ASP A 89 -6.65 17.21 9.61
CA ASP A 89 -6.57 18.55 10.17
C ASP A 89 -5.15 19.12 9.92
N PRO A 90 -4.84 20.36 10.35
CA PRO A 90 -3.53 20.97 10.13
C PRO A 90 -2.35 20.27 10.80
N SER A 91 -2.60 19.40 11.77
CA SER A 91 -1.60 18.74 12.61
C SER A 91 -1.57 17.22 12.46
N HIS A 92 -2.69 16.59 12.15
CA HIS A 92 -2.82 15.14 12.03
C HIS A 92 -3.64 14.74 10.81
N CYS A 93 -3.36 13.55 10.28
CA CYS A 93 -4.15 12.94 9.24
C CYS A 93 -4.27 11.44 9.44
N LEU A 94 -5.47 10.90 9.19
CA LEU A 94 -5.74 9.48 9.14
C LEU A 94 -5.74 9.05 7.68
N ILE A 95 -4.75 8.25 7.29
CA ILE A 95 -4.57 7.79 5.91
C ILE A 95 -4.94 6.32 5.82
N ARG A 96 -5.80 5.99 4.87
CA ARG A 96 -6.08 4.62 4.44
C ARG A 96 -5.10 4.23 3.34
N PHE A 97 -4.47 3.09 3.53
CA PHE A 97 -3.71 2.39 2.50
C PHE A 97 -4.49 1.18 2.02
N SER A 98 -4.45 0.92 0.72
CA SER A 98 -4.92 -0.35 0.17
C SER A 98 -3.96 -0.92 -0.87
N VAL A 99 -3.88 -2.24 -0.91
CA VAL A 99 -3.25 -2.99 -1.99
C VAL A 99 -4.32 -3.89 -2.57
N GLN A 100 -4.73 -3.59 -3.79
CA GLN A 100 -5.72 -4.34 -4.56
C GLN A 100 -5.02 -5.11 -5.68
N ASP A 101 -5.48 -6.33 -5.94
CA ASP A 101 -4.96 -7.19 -7.00
C ASP A 101 -6.10 -7.88 -7.75
N THR A 102 -5.85 -8.29 -9.00
CA THR A 102 -6.78 -9.07 -9.83
C THR A 102 -6.40 -10.56 -9.88
N GLY A 103 -5.74 -11.05 -8.84
CA GLY A 103 -5.21 -12.41 -8.79
C GLY A 103 -6.26 -13.47 -8.51
N ILE A 104 -5.79 -14.63 -8.03
CA ILE A 104 -6.63 -15.82 -7.80
C ILE A 104 -7.74 -15.62 -6.75
N GLY A 105 -7.63 -14.59 -5.91
CA GLY A 105 -8.49 -14.37 -4.77
C GLY A 105 -8.53 -15.53 -3.78
N MET A 106 -9.45 -15.45 -2.81
CA MET A 106 -9.53 -16.36 -1.68
C MET A 106 -10.98 -16.66 -1.30
N THR A 107 -11.23 -17.88 -0.81
CA THR A 107 -12.54 -18.23 -0.23
C THR A 107 -12.70 -17.60 1.16
N PRO A 108 -13.94 -17.46 1.68
CA PRO A 108 -14.17 -16.96 3.03
C PRO A 108 -13.42 -17.75 4.11
N GLU A 109 -13.27 -19.07 3.95
CA GLU A 109 -12.52 -19.92 4.88
C GLU A 109 -11.01 -19.67 4.83
N GLN A 110 -10.47 -19.33 3.65
CA GLN A 110 -9.07 -18.94 3.50
C GLN A 110 -8.83 -17.57 4.15
N VAL A 111 -9.72 -16.60 3.90
CA VAL A 111 -9.68 -15.27 4.52
C VAL A 111 -9.68 -15.36 6.05
N GLY A 112 -10.58 -16.17 6.62
CA GLY A 112 -10.67 -16.37 8.07
C GLY A 112 -9.42 -16.96 8.74
N LYS A 113 -8.47 -17.51 7.96
CA LYS A 113 -7.22 -18.11 8.46
C LYS A 113 -5.98 -17.24 8.23
N LEU A 114 -6.07 -16.15 7.47
CA LEU A 114 -4.90 -15.33 7.07
C LEU A 114 -4.13 -14.73 8.26
N PHE A 115 -4.86 -14.32 9.31
CA PHE A 115 -4.31 -13.66 10.49
C PHE A 115 -4.28 -14.56 11.73
N ALA A 116 -4.62 -15.85 11.58
CA ALA A 116 -4.43 -16.80 12.66
C ALA A 116 -2.93 -16.93 12.92
N ALA A 117 -2.50 -16.71 14.17
CA ALA A 117 -1.12 -16.92 14.57
C ALA A 117 -0.69 -18.33 14.13
N PHE A 118 0.51 -18.44 13.56
CA PHE A 118 1.07 -19.71 13.11
C PHE A 118 1.10 -20.73 14.26
N THR A 119 0.05 -21.53 14.41
CA THR A 119 0.13 -22.80 15.12
C THR A 119 0.96 -23.71 14.22
N GLN A 120 2.11 -24.10 14.71
CA GLN A 120 3.20 -24.77 14.01
C GLN A 120 2.83 -26.21 13.59
N ALA A 121 1.74 -26.41 12.85
CA ALA A 121 1.13 -27.72 12.62
C ALA A 121 0.81 -28.07 11.16
N ASP A 122 0.81 -27.14 10.20
CA ASP A 122 0.41 -27.45 8.81
C ASP A 122 1.48 -27.06 7.77
N ALA A 123 2.42 -27.99 7.53
CA ALA A 123 3.54 -27.84 6.60
C ALA A 123 3.23 -28.29 5.15
N SER A 124 1.94 -28.40 4.78
CA SER A 124 1.50 -29.02 3.52
C SER A 124 1.19 -28.01 2.41
N THR A 125 0.57 -26.86 2.72
CA THR A 125 0.19 -25.83 1.73
C THR A 125 1.29 -24.80 1.45
N THR A 126 2.15 -24.54 2.44
CA THR A 126 3.33 -23.65 2.38
C THR A 126 4.30 -24.03 1.26
N ARG A 127 4.33 -25.32 0.88
CA ARG A 127 5.28 -25.88 -0.09
C ARG A 127 4.93 -25.61 -1.56
N LYS A 128 3.66 -25.34 -1.90
CA LYS A 128 3.25 -25.10 -3.29
C LYS A 128 3.46 -23.65 -3.75
N TYR A 129 3.45 -22.69 -2.81
CA TYR A 129 3.58 -21.26 -3.10
C TYR A 129 4.68 -20.55 -2.28
N GLY A 130 5.59 -21.27 -1.62
CA GLY A 130 6.89 -20.74 -1.19
C GLY A 130 6.89 -19.50 -0.29
N GLY A 131 5.97 -19.38 0.68
CA GLY A 131 6.00 -18.29 1.67
C GLY A 131 5.87 -18.83 3.07
N THR A 132 6.63 -18.31 4.03
CA THR A 132 6.56 -18.74 5.45
C THR A 132 5.25 -18.38 6.14
N GLY A 133 4.35 -17.64 5.47
CA GLY A 133 3.11 -17.06 6.00
C GLY A 133 3.29 -16.05 7.15
N LEU A 134 4.50 -15.92 7.68
CA LEU A 134 4.89 -14.93 8.69
C LEU A 134 4.68 -13.48 8.21
N GLY A 135 4.70 -13.26 6.89
CA GLY A 135 4.59 -11.93 6.31
C GLY A 135 3.34 -11.18 6.76
N LEU A 136 2.15 -11.77 6.61
CA LEU A 136 0.89 -11.10 6.94
C LEU A 136 0.75 -10.87 8.46
N THR A 137 1.19 -11.82 9.29
CA THR A 137 1.20 -11.65 10.74
C THR A 137 2.15 -10.52 11.19
N ILE A 138 3.31 -10.39 10.54
CA ILE A 138 4.23 -9.28 10.82
C ILE A 138 3.60 -7.95 10.38
N SER A 139 3.00 -7.89 9.19
CA SER A 139 2.29 -6.69 8.73
C SER A 139 1.19 -6.29 9.70
N GLN A 140 0.37 -7.24 10.14
CA GLN A 140 -0.68 -7.01 11.14
C GLN A 140 -0.10 -6.43 12.42
N ARG A 141 0.96 -7.03 12.96
CA ARG A 141 1.60 -6.56 14.18
C ARG A 141 2.19 -5.16 14.05
N LEU A 142 2.81 -4.85 12.91
CA LEU A 142 3.34 -3.51 12.65
C LEU A 142 2.22 -2.47 12.57
N VAL A 143 1.13 -2.80 11.89
CA VAL A 143 -0.04 -1.92 11.81
C VAL A 143 -0.67 -1.70 13.19
N GLU A 144 -0.80 -2.74 14.01
CA GLU A 144 -1.25 -2.61 15.41
C GLU A 144 -0.33 -1.71 16.25
N LEU A 145 1.00 -1.83 16.08
CA LEU A 145 1.96 -0.97 16.76
C LEU A 145 1.86 0.50 16.31
N MET A 146 1.47 0.73 15.06
CA MET A 146 1.15 2.05 14.49
C MET A 146 -0.29 2.51 14.82
N GLY A 147 -1.02 1.79 15.70
CA GLY A 147 -2.37 2.17 16.14
C GLY A 147 -3.50 1.82 15.17
N GLY A 148 -3.22 1.08 14.10
CA GLY A 148 -4.18 0.69 13.08
C GLY A 148 -4.68 -0.75 13.18
N SER A 149 -5.45 -1.17 12.17
CA SER A 149 -5.81 -2.57 11.94
C SER A 149 -5.82 -2.90 10.45
N ILE A 150 -5.48 -4.15 10.10
CA ILE A 150 -5.57 -4.65 8.72
C ILE A 150 -6.89 -5.36 8.52
N THR A 151 -7.52 -5.09 7.38
CA THR A 151 -8.71 -5.76 6.88
C THR A 151 -8.45 -6.32 5.49
N VAL A 152 -9.26 -7.29 5.07
CA VAL A 152 -9.14 -7.91 3.75
C VAL A 152 -10.53 -8.20 3.18
N SER A 153 -10.72 -7.90 1.91
CA SER A 153 -11.85 -8.35 1.10
C SER A 153 -11.33 -9.13 -0.10
N SER A 154 -11.87 -10.32 -0.36
CA SER A 154 -11.43 -11.16 -1.48
C SER A 154 -12.52 -12.14 -1.88
N SER A 155 -12.58 -12.44 -3.16
CA SER A 155 -13.46 -13.44 -3.77
C SER A 155 -12.65 -14.33 -4.70
N PRO A 156 -12.90 -15.65 -4.76
CA PRO A 156 -12.18 -16.54 -5.67
C PRO A 156 -12.31 -16.11 -7.14
N GLY A 157 -11.17 -15.91 -7.80
CA GLY A 157 -11.09 -15.49 -9.21
C GLY A 157 -11.28 -13.99 -9.47
N GLU A 158 -11.58 -13.18 -8.44
CA GLU A 158 -11.77 -11.72 -8.59
C GLU A 158 -10.61 -10.93 -7.96
N GLY A 159 -9.68 -11.61 -7.30
CA GLY A 159 -8.54 -10.99 -6.62
C GLY A 159 -8.79 -10.64 -5.16
N SER A 160 -7.98 -9.73 -4.62
CA SER A 160 -8.01 -9.37 -3.20
C SER A 160 -7.74 -7.89 -3.01
N GLN A 161 -8.25 -7.32 -1.91
CA GLN A 161 -7.87 -6.02 -1.41
C GLN A 161 -7.52 -6.12 0.06
N PHE A 162 -6.28 -5.77 0.41
CA PHE A 162 -5.85 -5.57 1.79
C PHE A 162 -5.87 -4.08 2.10
N SER A 163 -6.50 -3.71 3.22
CA SER A 163 -6.64 -2.31 3.62
C SER A 163 -6.27 -2.10 5.07
N PHE A 164 -5.61 -0.98 5.38
CA PHE A 164 -5.35 -0.56 6.75
C PHE A 164 -5.33 0.97 6.84
N ALA A 165 -5.54 1.50 8.04
CA ALA A 165 -5.45 2.94 8.29
C ALA A 165 -4.48 3.22 9.44
N VAL A 166 -3.68 4.27 9.29
CA VAL A 166 -2.71 4.75 10.28
C VAL A 166 -2.82 6.27 10.36
N GLU A 167 -2.73 6.78 11.59
CA GLU A 167 -2.68 8.21 11.87
C GLU A 167 -1.23 8.70 11.84
N PHE A 168 -1.01 9.86 11.22
CA PHE A 168 0.29 10.52 11.15
C PHE A 168 0.15 11.97 11.56
N GLU A 169 1.20 12.51 12.15
CA GLU A 169 1.38 13.95 12.30
C GLU A 169 1.75 14.56 10.93
N VAL A 170 1.27 15.77 10.65
CA VAL A 170 1.57 16.53 9.44
C VAL A 170 2.67 17.54 9.75
N GLN A 171 3.71 17.60 8.91
CA GLN A 171 4.80 18.56 9.11
C GLN A 171 4.30 20.01 8.96
N GLU A 172 4.71 20.92 9.83
CA GLU A 172 4.27 22.33 9.82
C GLU A 172 4.54 23.05 8.48
N VAL A 173 5.57 22.64 7.73
CA VAL A 173 6.01 23.29 6.47
C VAL A 173 5.34 22.68 5.21
N SER A 174 4.64 21.54 5.37
CA SER A 174 4.09 20.66 4.32
C SER A 174 3.13 21.33 3.32
N LEU A 175 2.38 22.35 3.77
CA LEU A 175 1.39 23.01 2.92
C LEU A 175 2.02 23.74 1.72
N THR A 176 3.31 24.11 1.81
CA THR A 176 3.98 24.94 0.79
C THR A 176 4.56 24.12 -0.36
N GLU A 177 5.03 22.90 -0.13
CA GLU A 177 5.78 22.13 -1.15
C GLU A 177 4.90 21.51 -2.25
N ARG A 178 3.68 21.04 -1.94
CA ARG A 178 2.71 20.67 -3.00
C ARG A 178 2.13 21.90 -3.70
N MET A 179 2.16 23.07 -3.06
CA MET A 179 1.69 24.30 -3.67
C MET A 179 2.64 24.82 -4.77
N GLU A 180 3.92 24.46 -4.75
CA GLU A 180 4.85 24.84 -5.83
C GLU A 180 4.66 24.02 -7.13
N LEU A 181 3.96 22.88 -7.07
CA LEU A 181 3.53 22.11 -8.26
C LEU A 181 2.15 22.55 -8.79
N LYS A 182 1.46 23.47 -8.11
CA LYS A 182 0.21 24.07 -8.60
C LYS A 182 0.54 25.04 -9.73
N GLY A 183 0.62 24.50 -10.94
CA GLY A 183 0.76 25.29 -12.15
C GLY A 183 1.69 24.61 -13.15
N GLY A 184 1.08 24.09 -14.21
CA GLY A 184 1.82 23.56 -15.36
C GLY A 184 0.91 23.17 -16.51
N LEU A 185 -0.35 22.82 -16.21
CA LEU A 185 -1.34 22.39 -17.19
C LEU A 185 -2.57 23.29 -17.26
N ASP A 186 -2.64 24.35 -16.42
CA ASP A 186 -3.72 25.34 -16.44
C ASP A 186 -4.05 25.83 -17.85
N GLY A 187 -5.30 25.61 -18.29
CA GLY A 187 -5.79 26.04 -19.60
C GLY A 187 -5.37 25.15 -20.78
N LEU A 188 -4.62 24.07 -20.54
CA LEU A 188 -4.34 23.04 -21.52
C LEU A 188 -5.45 21.98 -21.53
N ARG A 189 -5.64 21.33 -22.68
CA ARG A 189 -6.49 20.15 -22.80
C ARG A 189 -5.59 18.93 -22.82
N VAL A 190 -5.67 18.11 -21.79
CA VAL A 190 -4.92 16.86 -21.68
C VAL A 190 -5.82 15.71 -22.08
N LEU A 191 -5.35 14.85 -22.99
CA LEU A 191 -6.01 13.60 -23.35
C LEU A 191 -5.15 12.44 -22.87
N VAL A 192 -5.67 11.65 -21.93
CA VAL A 192 -5.05 10.41 -21.47
C VAL A 192 -5.56 9.27 -22.37
N VAL A 193 -4.64 8.52 -22.98
CA VAL A 193 -4.94 7.36 -23.82
C VAL A 193 -4.12 6.19 -23.34
N ASP A 194 -4.79 5.14 -22.90
CA ASP A 194 -4.22 3.88 -22.44
C ASP A 194 -5.24 2.77 -22.70
N ASP A 195 -4.83 1.51 -22.84
CA ASP A 195 -5.75 0.38 -23.02
C ASP A 195 -6.29 -0.17 -21.68
N ASN A 196 -5.76 0.29 -20.55
CA ASN A 196 -6.22 -0.02 -19.21
C ASN A 196 -6.95 1.17 -18.56
N ALA A 197 -8.25 0.99 -18.30
CA ALA A 197 -9.10 2.02 -17.69
C ALA A 197 -8.62 2.45 -16.28
N LEU A 198 -8.02 1.55 -15.50
CA LEU A 198 -7.49 1.87 -14.19
C LEU A 198 -6.20 2.70 -14.31
N ALA A 199 -5.35 2.39 -15.27
CA ALA A 199 -4.17 3.21 -15.55
C ALA A 199 -4.60 4.64 -15.96
N GLN A 200 -5.64 4.78 -16.78
CA GLN A 200 -6.21 6.09 -17.12
C GLN A 200 -6.70 6.84 -15.88
N GLU A 201 -7.46 6.19 -15.00
CA GLU A 201 -7.97 6.79 -13.76
C GLU A 201 -6.82 7.27 -12.87
N VAL A 202 -5.82 6.42 -12.64
CA VAL A 202 -4.63 6.77 -11.83
C VAL A 202 -3.85 7.92 -12.45
N LEU A 203 -3.64 7.93 -13.78
CA LEU A 203 -2.98 9.04 -14.45
C LEU A 203 -3.79 10.34 -14.33
N LEU A 204 -5.12 10.28 -14.46
CA LEU A 204 -5.98 11.45 -14.29
C LEU A 204 -5.88 12.00 -12.87
N GLU A 205 -5.94 11.15 -11.84
CA GLU A 205 -5.75 11.56 -10.44
C GLU A 205 -4.39 12.25 -10.21
N GLN A 206 -3.32 11.75 -10.84
CA GLN A 206 -1.99 12.34 -10.76
C GLN A 206 -1.86 13.68 -11.51
N LEU A 207 -2.68 13.92 -12.53
CA LEU A 207 -2.66 15.14 -13.34
C LEU A 207 -3.50 16.28 -12.75
N VAL A 208 -4.57 15.96 -12.00
CA VAL A 208 -5.46 16.97 -11.37
C VAL A 208 -4.71 18.07 -10.58
N PRO A 209 -3.65 17.78 -9.80
CA PRO A 209 -2.91 18.82 -9.08
C PRO A 209 -2.22 19.88 -9.95
N PHE A 210 -2.04 19.64 -11.26
CA PHE A 210 -1.29 20.51 -12.17
C PHE A 210 -2.14 21.58 -12.88
N GLY A 211 -3.46 21.60 -12.65
CA GLY A 211 -4.40 22.56 -13.25
C GLY A 211 -5.19 21.99 -14.41
#